data_AF-A0A832SMH7-F1
#
_entry.id   AF-A0A832SMH7-F1
#
_cell.length_a   1.000
_cell.length_b   1.000
_cell.length_c   1.000
_cell.angle_alpha   90.00
_cell.angle_beta   90.00
_cell.angle_gamma   90.00
#
_symmetry.space_group_name_H-M   'P 1'
#
loop_
_entity.id
_entity.type
_entity.pdbx_description
1 polymer ?
#
loop_
_entity_poly.entity_id
_entity_poly.type
_entity_poly.pdbx_seq_one_letter_code
_entity_poly.pdbx_strand_id
1 'polypeptide(L)'
;LYWYYPSGTTRPEDTVIEIYRPASAWNSSYVSWNKRDKNVAWTNAGGDWYDRNGVLQGSTPYATMTIKGSSLPDNIYYELDVTELVKEYVSGKYENTGFLIKAHTESNNYIAFYSSDCGNESQVPKLQLVYS
;
A
#
# COMPACT_ATOMS: atom_id res chain seq x y z
N LEU A 1 -9.20 -2.31 1.24
CA LEU A 1 -9.11 -0.90 0.80
C LEU A 1 -10.31 -0.58 -0.08
N TYR A 2 -10.94 0.59 0.08
CA TYR A 2 -12.15 0.93 -0.69
C TYR A 2 -11.80 1.71 -1.95
N TRP A 3 -12.08 1.17 -3.14
CA TRP A 3 -11.68 1.75 -4.42
C TRP A 3 -12.74 2.70 -4.99
N TYR A 4 -12.37 3.96 -5.25
CA TYR A 4 -13.32 4.99 -5.71
C TYR A 4 -12.91 5.76 -6.98
N TYR A 5 -11.66 5.66 -7.43
CA TYR A 5 -11.12 6.50 -8.50
C TYR A 5 -10.13 5.75 -9.40
N PRO A 6 -10.05 6.05 -10.72
CA PRO A 6 -10.74 7.10 -11.50
C PRO A 6 -12.21 6.82 -11.80
N SER A 7 -13.08 7.78 -11.46
CA SER A 7 -14.53 7.65 -11.70
C SER A 7 -14.87 7.66 -13.19
N GLY A 8 -15.74 6.74 -13.61
CA GLY A 8 -16.30 6.67 -14.97
C GLY A 8 -15.28 6.45 -16.10
N THR A 9 -14.02 6.14 -15.78
CA THR A 9 -12.93 6.09 -16.76
C THR A 9 -12.10 4.81 -16.61
N THR A 10 -11.87 4.12 -17.72
CA THR A 10 -10.94 2.98 -17.78
C THR A 10 -9.50 3.47 -17.83
N ARG A 11 -8.58 2.66 -17.33
CA ARG A 11 -7.13 2.87 -17.51
C ARG A 11 -6.66 2.12 -18.77
N PRO A 12 -5.67 2.64 -19.49
CA PRO A 12 -5.09 1.94 -20.64
C PRO A 12 -4.38 0.64 -20.24
N GLU A 13 -3.88 0.56 -19.00
CA GLU A 13 -3.13 -0.60 -18.49
C GLU A 13 -3.74 -1.14 -17.19
N ASP A 14 -3.45 -2.40 -16.90
CA ASP A 14 -3.74 -3.01 -15.61
C ASP A 14 -2.92 -2.33 -14.49
N THR A 15 -3.53 -2.18 -13.32
CA THR A 15 -2.82 -1.73 -12.13
C THR A 15 -2.54 -2.94 -11.23
N VAL A 16 -1.27 -3.33 -11.13
CA VAL A 16 -0.81 -4.32 -10.14
C VAL A 16 -0.41 -3.58 -8.88
N ILE A 17 -1.14 -3.81 -7.80
CA ILE A 17 -0.87 -3.25 -6.47
C ILE A 17 -0.05 -4.27 -5.69
N GLU A 18 0.93 -3.77 -4.95
CA GLU A 18 1.90 -4.56 -4.20
C GLU A 18 2.02 -4.02 -2.77
N ILE A 19 2.15 -4.94 -1.81
CA ILE A 19 2.41 -4.63 -0.40
C ILE A 19 3.83 -5.00 -0.03
N TYR A 20 4.53 -4.05 0.57
CA TYR A 20 5.88 -4.21 1.11
C TYR A 20 5.98 -3.73 2.55
N ARG A 21 7.08 -4.10 3.21
CA ARG A 21 7.46 -3.59 4.53
C ARG A 21 8.30 -2.31 4.36
N PRO A 22 7.89 -1.15 4.89
CA PRO A 22 8.74 0.04 4.88
C PRO A 22 10.08 -0.22 5.58
N ALA A 23 11.19 0.19 4.94
CA ALA A 23 12.54 -0.03 5.45
C ALA A 23 12.89 0.82 6.68
N SER A 24 12.06 1.81 7.01
CA SER A 24 12.23 2.70 8.15
C SER A 24 10.89 3.21 8.65
N ALA A 25 10.84 3.58 9.92
CA ALA A 25 9.72 4.34 10.46
C ALA A 25 9.57 5.69 9.72
N TRP A 26 8.33 6.16 9.65
CA TRP A 26 7.93 7.40 8.99
C TRP A 26 6.97 8.18 9.90
N ASN A 27 6.92 9.49 9.71
CA ASN A 27 6.10 10.39 10.51
C ASN A 27 4.87 10.82 9.71
N SER A 28 3.69 10.41 10.16
CA SER A 28 2.42 10.71 9.49
C SER A 28 2.15 12.21 9.28
N SER A 29 2.75 13.08 10.09
CA SER A 29 2.60 14.55 9.96
C SER A 29 3.47 15.15 8.86
N TYR A 30 4.49 14.45 8.37
CA TYR A 30 5.47 15.00 7.43
C TYR A 30 5.78 14.10 6.22
N VAL A 31 5.25 12.88 6.20
CA VAL A 31 5.48 11.94 5.12
C VAL A 31 4.98 12.51 3.79
N SER A 32 5.78 12.34 2.74
CA SER A 32 5.49 12.76 1.38
C SER A 32 6.24 11.86 0.40
N TRP A 33 6.05 12.10 -0.90
CA TRP A 33 6.78 11.40 -1.95
C TRP A 33 8.31 11.42 -1.77
N ASN A 34 8.87 12.53 -1.30
CA ASN A 34 10.32 12.72 -1.21
C ASN A 34 10.87 12.57 0.22
N LYS A 35 10.01 12.59 1.24
CA LYS A 35 10.44 12.62 2.65
C LYS A 35 9.64 11.67 3.52
N ARG A 36 10.33 10.98 4.43
CA ARG A 36 9.71 10.15 5.48
C ARG A 36 9.42 10.89 6.78
N ASP A 37 10.08 12.04 6.98
CA ASP A 37 9.92 12.90 8.16
C ASP A 37 10.30 14.36 7.82
N LYS A 38 10.06 15.31 8.75
CA LYS A 38 10.17 16.77 8.59
C LYS A 38 11.37 17.23 7.77
N ASN A 39 12.53 16.61 7.97
CA ASN A 39 13.78 16.92 7.27
C ASN A 39 14.55 15.67 6.83
N VAL A 40 13.88 14.52 6.73
CA VAL A 40 14.53 13.26 6.37
C VAL A 40 13.96 12.76 5.05
N ALA A 41 14.79 12.77 4.02
CA ALA A 41 14.43 12.24 2.71
C ALA A 41 14.36 10.71 2.73
N TRP A 42 13.56 10.15 1.81
CA TRP A 42 13.77 8.77 1.39
C TRP A 42 15.06 8.67 0.59
N THR A 43 15.65 7.48 0.52
CA THR A 43 16.76 7.22 -0.42
C THR A 43 16.21 7.19 -1.84
N ASN A 44 15.05 6.56 -2.03
CA ASN A 44 14.31 6.51 -3.29
C ASN A 44 12.97 7.24 -3.14
N ALA A 45 12.64 8.09 -4.11
CA ALA A 45 11.35 8.77 -4.11
C ALA A 45 10.21 7.73 -4.17
N GLY A 46 9.14 7.95 -3.41
CA GLY A 46 8.07 6.97 -3.19
C GLY A 46 8.32 6.01 -2.02
N GLY A 47 9.53 5.96 -1.49
CA GLY A 47 9.87 5.22 -0.27
C GLY A 47 10.93 4.15 -0.47
N ASP A 48 11.45 3.66 0.66
CA ASP A 48 12.39 2.54 0.73
C ASP A 48 11.69 1.35 1.40
N TRP A 49 11.84 0.14 0.85
CA TRP A 49 11.17 -1.05 1.38
C TRP A 49 12.03 -2.30 1.39
N TYR A 50 11.63 -3.25 2.23
CA TYR A 50 12.07 -4.64 2.14
C TYR A 50 10.94 -5.49 1.55
N ASP A 51 11.33 -6.38 0.64
CA ASP A 51 10.46 -7.41 0.12
C ASP A 51 10.30 -8.57 1.12
N ARG A 52 9.46 -9.56 0.81
CA ARG A 52 9.20 -10.70 1.71
C ARG A 52 10.42 -11.59 1.96
N ASN A 53 11.42 -11.51 1.09
CA ASN A 53 12.69 -12.23 1.23
C ASN A 53 13.74 -11.41 2.00
N GLY A 54 13.39 -10.19 2.45
CA GLY A 54 14.31 -9.30 3.16
C GLY A 54 15.25 -8.53 2.24
N VAL A 55 14.96 -8.45 0.94
CA VAL A 55 15.78 -7.70 -0.03
C VAL A 55 15.34 -6.24 -0.08
N LEU A 56 16.29 -5.30 0.13
CA LEU A 56 16.05 -3.87 0.00
C LEU A 56 15.72 -3.52 -1.46
N GLN A 57 14.61 -2.83 -1.70
CA GLN A 57 14.03 -2.60 -3.03
C GLN A 57 13.79 -3.89 -3.84
N GLY A 58 13.57 -5.01 -3.16
CA GLY A 58 13.23 -6.27 -3.82
C GLY A 58 11.85 -6.24 -4.47
N SER A 59 11.66 -7.17 -5.42
CA SER A 59 10.45 -7.27 -6.25
C SER A 59 9.47 -8.35 -5.80
N THR A 60 9.66 -8.94 -4.61
CA THR A 60 8.80 -10.01 -4.09
C THR A 60 7.84 -9.47 -3.02
N PRO A 61 6.62 -9.04 -3.37
CA PRO A 61 5.71 -8.43 -2.41
C PRO A 61 5.17 -9.44 -1.40
N TYR A 62 4.71 -8.95 -0.24
CA TYR A 62 3.95 -9.77 0.72
C TYR A 62 2.55 -10.08 0.22
N ALA A 63 1.94 -9.15 -0.50
CA ALA A 63 0.61 -9.31 -1.10
C ALA A 63 0.58 -8.60 -2.45
N THR A 64 -0.19 -9.13 -3.39
CA THR A 64 -0.43 -8.48 -4.68
C THR A 64 -1.88 -8.62 -5.09
N MET A 65 -2.37 -7.64 -5.84
CA MET A 65 -3.69 -7.64 -6.44
C MET A 65 -3.64 -6.93 -7.77
N THR A 66 -4.37 -7.44 -8.76
CA THR A 66 -4.48 -6.79 -10.07
C THR A 66 -5.87 -6.22 -10.26
N ILE A 67 -5.93 -4.93 -10.56
CA ILE A 67 -7.16 -4.26 -11.00
C ILE A 67 -7.05 -4.02 -12.50
N LYS A 68 -7.95 -4.65 -13.27
CA LYS A 68 -7.92 -4.58 -14.72
C LYS A 68 -8.08 -3.15 -15.22
N GLY A 69 -7.35 -2.77 -16.27
CA GLY A 69 -7.45 -1.42 -16.85
C GLY A 69 -8.87 -1.10 -17.32
N SER A 70 -9.55 -2.12 -17.86
CA SER A 70 -10.95 -2.07 -18.28
C SER A 70 -11.96 -1.96 -17.13
N SER A 71 -11.56 -2.21 -15.88
CA SER A 71 -12.47 -2.11 -14.73
C SER A 71 -12.66 -0.66 -14.31
N LEU A 72 -13.92 -0.28 -14.10
CA LEU A 72 -14.31 0.97 -13.47
C LEU A 72 -14.40 0.78 -11.94
N PRO A 73 -14.21 1.85 -11.14
CA PRO A 73 -14.40 1.77 -9.69
C PRO A 73 -15.85 1.40 -9.37
N ASP A 74 -15.99 0.35 -8.59
CA ASP A 74 -17.25 -0.27 -8.16
C ASP A 74 -17.68 0.18 -6.76
N ASN A 75 -16.85 0.98 -6.08
CA ASN A 75 -17.11 1.47 -4.72
C ASN A 75 -17.32 0.31 -3.73
N ILE A 76 -16.43 -0.67 -3.76
CA ILE A 76 -16.38 -1.75 -2.76
C ILE A 76 -14.98 -1.88 -2.13
N TYR A 77 -14.89 -2.76 -1.14
CA TYR A 77 -13.63 -3.16 -0.54
C TYR A 77 -12.91 -4.21 -1.39
N TYR A 78 -11.63 -3.94 -1.62
CA TYR A 78 -10.65 -4.87 -2.16
C TYR A 78 -9.72 -5.35 -1.05
N GLU A 79 -9.47 -6.65 -0.99
CA GLU A 79 -8.73 -7.28 0.10
C GLU A 79 -7.33 -7.71 -0.37
N LEU A 80 -6.35 -7.53 0.51
CA LEU A 80 -4.96 -7.95 0.31
C LEU A 80 -4.57 -8.77 1.53
N ASP A 81 -4.16 -10.02 1.30
CA ASP A 81 -3.72 -10.89 2.39
C ASP A 81 -2.32 -10.51 2.86
N VAL A 82 -2.26 -9.81 3.98
CA VAL A 82 -1.02 -9.34 4.62
C VAL A 82 -0.60 -10.21 5.82
N THR A 83 -1.15 -11.42 5.94
CA THR A 83 -0.97 -12.29 7.11
C THR A 83 0.50 -12.55 7.44
N GLU A 84 1.34 -12.78 6.43
CA GLU A 84 2.77 -13.05 6.63
C GLU A 84 3.48 -11.86 7.27
N LEU A 85 3.31 -10.65 6.72
CA LEU A 85 3.94 -9.44 7.27
C LEU A 85 3.44 -9.14 8.70
N VAL A 86 2.14 -9.32 8.95
CA VAL A 86 1.58 -9.13 10.30
C VAL A 86 2.18 -10.13 11.29
N LYS A 87 2.35 -11.41 10.92
CA LYS A 87 3.01 -12.42 11.77
C LYS A 87 4.45 -12.07 12.08
N GLU A 88 5.19 -11.52 11.11
CA GLU A 88 6.56 -11.08 11.33
C GLU A 88 6.66 -9.89 12.31
N TYR A 89 5.71 -8.95 12.26
CA TYR A 89 5.64 -7.88 13.25
C TYR A 89 5.26 -8.39 14.65
N VAL A 90 4.24 -9.23 14.74
CA VAL A 90 3.76 -9.75 16.03
C VAL A 90 4.78 -10.68 16.69
N SER A 91 5.54 -11.44 15.91
CA SER A 91 6.62 -12.30 16.44
C SER A 91 7.88 -11.52 16.88
N GLY A 92 7.95 -10.21 16.59
CA GLY A 92 9.13 -9.40 16.87
C GLY A 92 10.31 -9.66 15.92
N LYS A 93 10.11 -10.40 14.82
CA LYS A 93 11.13 -10.54 13.77
C LYS A 93 11.56 -9.17 13.24
N TYR A 94 10.60 -8.26 13.11
CA TYR A 94 10.80 -6.88 12.68
C TYR A 94 10.00 -5.91 13.54
N GLU A 95 10.52 -4.69 13.73
CA GLU A 95 9.72 -3.57 14.22
C GLU A 95 8.56 -3.28 13.28
N ASN A 96 7.40 -2.91 13.83
CA ASN A 96 6.24 -2.54 13.02
C ASN A 96 6.45 -1.15 12.40
N THR A 97 6.76 -1.13 11.10
CA THR A 97 6.90 0.11 10.30
C THR A 97 5.69 0.38 9.42
N GLY A 98 4.60 -0.38 9.58
CA GLY A 98 3.37 -0.26 8.79
C GLY A 98 3.43 -1.00 7.45
N PHE A 99 2.70 -0.49 6.47
CA PHE A 99 2.61 -1.06 5.12
C PHE A 99 3.01 -0.01 4.09
N LEU A 100 3.84 -0.40 3.12
CA LEU A 100 4.01 0.36 1.89
C LEU A 100 3.08 -0.26 0.84
N ILE A 101 2.23 0.57 0.23
CA ILE A 101 1.32 0.17 -0.84
C ILE A 101 1.75 0.93 -2.09
N LYS A 102 2.14 0.21 -3.14
CA LYS A 102 2.54 0.84 -4.41
C LYS A 102 1.99 0.09 -5.61
N ALA A 103 1.94 0.78 -6.74
CA ALA A 103 1.76 0.11 -8.01
C ALA A 103 3.11 -0.47 -8.47
N HIS A 104 3.08 -1.64 -9.13
CA HIS A 104 4.28 -2.27 -9.67
C HIS A 104 5.02 -1.34 -10.63
N THR A 105 4.27 -0.80 -11.60
CA THR A 105 4.69 0.26 -12.52
C THR A 105 3.99 1.56 -12.11
N GLU A 106 4.61 2.71 -12.28
CA GLU A 106 4.02 4.01 -11.91
C GLU A 106 3.77 4.86 -13.17
N SER A 107 3.04 4.29 -14.13
CA SER A 107 2.74 4.92 -15.42
C SER A 107 1.37 4.49 -15.91
N ASN A 108 0.52 5.46 -16.27
CA ASN A 108 -0.80 5.25 -16.88
C ASN A 108 -1.74 4.28 -16.15
N ASN A 109 -1.55 4.08 -14.85
CA ASN A 109 -2.28 3.09 -14.04
C ASN A 109 -2.83 3.67 -12.73
N TYR A 110 -3.04 4.99 -12.70
CA TYR A 110 -3.45 5.71 -11.50
C TYR A 110 -4.72 5.12 -10.89
N ILE A 111 -4.64 4.83 -9.60
CA ILE A 111 -5.73 4.30 -8.78
C ILE A 111 -5.71 5.00 -7.43
N ALA A 112 -6.88 5.21 -6.82
CA ALA A 112 -6.96 5.73 -5.47
C ALA A 112 -7.97 4.98 -4.61
N PHE A 113 -7.59 4.82 -3.35
CA PHE A 113 -8.44 4.29 -2.30
C PHE A 113 -8.78 5.41 -1.31
N TYR A 114 -9.91 5.32 -0.62
CA TYR A 114 -10.22 6.26 0.46
C TYR A 114 -9.20 6.17 1.59
N SER A 115 -8.88 7.32 2.20
CA SER A 115 -8.12 7.43 3.44
C SER A 115 -9.04 7.45 4.66
N SER A 116 -8.47 7.47 5.86
CA SER A 116 -9.20 7.76 7.11
C SER A 116 -9.92 9.10 7.10
N ASP A 117 -9.46 10.04 6.27
CA ASP A 117 -9.93 11.43 6.26
C ASP A 117 -11.08 11.65 5.26
N CYS A 118 -11.61 10.57 4.68
CA CYS A 118 -12.71 10.65 3.70
C CYS A 118 -14.05 11.11 4.29
N GLY A 119 -14.17 11.21 5.61
CA GLY A 119 -15.39 11.65 6.30
C GLY A 119 -16.53 10.63 6.34
N ASN A 120 -16.32 9.42 5.81
CA ASN A 120 -17.28 8.31 5.85
C ASN A 120 -16.64 7.05 6.45
N GLU A 121 -17.01 6.72 7.69
CA GLU A 121 -16.49 5.56 8.43
C GLU A 121 -16.71 4.21 7.73
N SER A 122 -17.71 4.12 6.85
CA SER A 122 -17.96 2.89 6.07
C SER A 122 -16.99 2.69 4.91
N GLN A 123 -16.14 3.68 4.61
CA GLN A 123 -15.24 3.68 3.46
C GLN A 123 -13.75 3.75 3.84
N VAL A 124 -13.43 3.96 5.12
CA VAL A 124 -12.04 4.01 5.58
C VAL A 124 -11.30 2.67 5.40
N PRO A 125 -9.98 2.66 5.25
CA PRO A 125 -9.15 1.45 5.29
C PRO A 125 -9.33 0.68 6.61
N LYS A 126 -9.34 -0.66 6.54
CA LYS A 126 -9.50 -1.55 7.70
C LYS A 126 -8.48 -2.69 7.62
N LEU A 127 -7.95 -3.08 8.78
CA LEU A 127 -7.17 -4.31 8.96
C LEU A 127 -8.04 -5.31 9.72
N GLN A 128 -8.32 -6.46 9.10
CA GLN A 128 -9.07 -7.54 9.73
C GLN A 128 -8.11 -8.61 10.24
N LEU A 129 -8.23 -8.95 11.53
CA LEU A 129 -7.43 -9.98 12.17
C LEU A 129 -8.33 -11.13 12.61
N VAL A 130 -7.94 -12.35 12.25
CA VAL A 130 -8.52 -13.58 12.78
C VAL A 130 -7.40 -14.33 13.47
N TYR A 131 -7.53 -14.54 14.77
CA TYR A 131 -6.56 -15.21 15.62
C TYR A 131 -7.26 -16.25 16.48
N SER A 132 -6.52 -17.30 16.84
CA SER A 132 -6.94 -18.43 17.67
C SER A 132 -5.99 -18.62 18.82
#